data_AF-A0A3N5HSM8-F1
#
_entry.id   AF-A0A3N5HSM8-F1
#
_cell.length_a   1.000
_cell.length_b   1.000
_cell.length_c   1.000
_cell.angle_alpha   90.00
_cell.angle_beta   90.00
_cell.angle_gamma   90.00
#
_symmetry.space_group_name_H-M   'P 1'
#
loop_
_entity.id
_entity.type
_entity.pdbx_description
1 polymer ?
#
loop_
_entity_poly.entity_id
_entity_poly.type
_entity_poly.pdbx_seq_one_letter_code
_entity_poly.pdbx_strand_id
1 'polypeptide(L)'
;EKLRDRCQQLVASEHAHPEAIGAVDESGVAKSGSHTVGVGRQWNGNRGKVDNCTVGVHLSYAAPGFQCLLDSQQYLPKEWANDPERRKKTTFPTR
;
A
#
# COMPACT_ATOMS: atom_id res chain seq x y z
N GLU A 1 1.65 -3.89 12.50
CA GLU A 1 0.82 -5.10 12.61
C GLU A 1 -0.22 -4.97 13.72
N LYS A 2 0.15 -5.01 15.02
CA LYS A 2 -0.83 -4.95 16.13
C LYS A 2 -1.92 -3.86 16.04
N LEU A 3 -1.57 -2.63 15.61
CA LEU A 3 -2.56 -1.55 15.43
C LEU A 3 -3.49 -1.80 14.24
N ARG A 4 -2.93 -2.19 13.09
CA ARG A 4 -3.69 -2.52 11.89
C ARG A 4 -4.69 -3.63 12.18
N ASP A 5 -4.21 -4.72 12.77
CA ASP A 5 -5.06 -5.89 13.04
C ASP A 5 -6.19 -5.50 14.02
N ARG A 6 -5.91 -4.63 15.00
CA ARG A 6 -6.94 -4.06 15.88
C ARG A 6 -7.95 -3.19 15.11
N CYS A 7 -7.51 -2.33 14.20
CA CYS A 7 -8.42 -1.54 13.36
C CYS A 7 -9.30 -2.45 12.49
N GLN A 8 -8.74 -3.52 11.92
CA GLN A 8 -9.51 -4.50 11.14
C GLN A 8 -10.58 -5.19 11.99
N GLN A 9 -10.26 -5.58 13.23
CA GLN A 9 -11.23 -6.14 14.18
C GLN A 9 -12.35 -5.14 14.51
N LEU A 10 -12.01 -3.86 14.74
CA LEU A 10 -13.02 -2.82 15.01
C LEU A 10 -13.96 -2.61 13.82
N VAL A 11 -13.42 -2.55 12.59
CA VAL A 11 -14.25 -2.45 11.38
C VAL A 11 -15.17 -3.66 11.25
N ALA A 12 -14.65 -4.86 11.48
CA ALA A 12 -15.44 -6.09 11.42
C ALA A 12 -16.52 -6.16 12.50
N SER A 13 -16.28 -5.64 13.71
CA SER A 13 -17.25 -5.68 14.81
C SER A 13 -18.27 -4.55 14.78
N GLU A 14 -17.88 -3.35 14.38
CA GLU A 14 -18.70 -2.12 14.49
C GLU A 14 -19.33 -1.70 13.16
N HIS A 15 -18.77 -2.13 12.03
CA HIS A 15 -19.19 -1.69 10.69
C HIS A 15 -19.49 -2.85 9.72
N ALA A 16 -19.74 -4.07 10.23
CA ALA A 16 -20.21 -5.19 9.42
C ALA A 16 -21.53 -4.82 8.71
N HIS A 17 -21.58 -5.05 7.39
CA HIS A 17 -22.75 -4.75 6.58
C HIS A 17 -22.95 -5.81 5.49
N PRO A 18 -24.20 -6.27 5.21
CA PRO A 18 -24.46 -7.29 4.18
C PRO A 18 -24.06 -6.86 2.76
N GLU A 19 -24.07 -5.55 2.50
CA GLU A 19 -23.68 -4.95 1.21
C GLU A 19 -22.24 -4.42 1.20
N ALA A 20 -21.40 -4.83 2.16
CA ALA A 20 -20.01 -4.39 2.18
C ALA A 20 -19.20 -4.96 1.01
N ILE A 21 -18.33 -4.14 0.44
CA ILE A 21 -17.42 -4.49 -0.65
C ILE A 21 -15.99 -4.17 -0.23
N GLY A 22 -15.07 -5.10 -0.50
CA GLY A 22 -13.64 -4.85 -0.47
C GLY A 22 -13.13 -4.51 -1.87
N ALA A 23 -12.37 -3.42 -2.01
CA ALA A 23 -11.71 -3.07 -3.26
C ALA A 23 -10.19 -2.98 -3.07
N VAL A 24 -9.45 -3.59 -3.99
CA VAL A 24 -7.98 -3.51 -4.03
C VAL A 24 -7.59 -2.57 -5.15
N ASP A 25 -6.80 -1.55 -4.83
CA ASP A 25 -6.34 -0.55 -5.78
C ASP A 25 -4.93 -0.09 -5.43
N GLU A 26 -4.14 0.28 -6.44
CA GLU A 26 -2.82 0.84 -6.25
C GLU A 26 -2.77 2.36 -6.39
N SER A 27 -1.97 3.01 -5.56
CA SER A 27 -1.75 4.46 -5.63
C SER A 27 -0.27 4.80 -5.66
N GLY A 28 0.11 5.65 -6.62
CA GLY A 28 1.48 6.08 -6.85
C GLY A 28 1.78 7.44 -6.22
N VAL A 29 2.91 7.55 -5.51
CA VAL A 29 3.44 8.81 -4.99
C VAL A 29 4.76 9.13 -5.69
N ALA A 30 4.79 10.23 -6.43
CA ALA A 30 5.98 10.65 -7.16
C ALA A 30 7.15 10.94 -6.23
N LYS A 31 8.37 10.62 -6.68
CA LYS A 31 9.62 10.84 -5.93
C LYS A 31 10.67 11.45 -6.85
N SER A 32 11.54 12.28 -6.27
CA SER A 32 12.70 12.85 -6.96
C SER A 32 14.02 12.11 -6.68
N GLY A 33 14.07 11.25 -5.66
CA GLY A 33 15.28 10.52 -5.25
C GLY A 33 15.19 9.00 -5.45
N SER A 34 16.25 8.30 -5.02
CA SER A 34 16.43 6.85 -5.16
C SER A 34 16.45 6.06 -3.84
N HIS A 35 16.39 6.75 -2.69
CA HIS A 35 16.57 6.15 -1.37
C HIS A 35 15.27 5.68 -0.71
N THR A 36 14.10 6.18 -1.15
CA THR A 36 12.81 5.72 -0.61
C THR A 36 12.54 4.29 -1.02
N VAL A 37 12.12 3.43 -0.09
CA VAL A 37 11.88 2.03 -0.40
C VAL A 37 10.85 1.85 -1.50
N GLY A 38 11.18 0.98 -2.46
CA GLY A 38 10.31 0.67 -3.59
C GLY A 38 10.24 1.78 -4.64
N VAL A 39 11.06 2.84 -4.55
CA VAL A 39 11.09 3.88 -5.58
C VAL A 39 11.74 3.39 -6.86
N GLY A 40 11.05 3.57 -7.98
CA GLY A 40 11.58 3.23 -9.30
C GLY A 40 10.67 3.73 -10.40
N ARG A 41 11.08 3.52 -11.65
CA ARG A 41 10.24 3.82 -12.80
C ARG A 41 9.16 2.75 -12.95
N GLN A 42 7.93 3.07 -12.55
CA GLN A 42 6.77 2.19 -12.60
C GLN A 42 5.51 2.99 -12.93
N TRP A 43 4.39 2.32 -13.22
CA TRP A 43 3.13 3.00 -13.49
C TRP A 43 2.70 3.78 -12.24
N ASN A 44 2.53 5.09 -12.38
CA ASN A 44 2.01 5.95 -11.34
C ASN A 44 0.55 6.27 -11.65
N GLY A 45 -0.38 5.55 -11.03
CA GLY A 45 -1.82 5.74 -11.23
C GLY A 45 -2.28 7.17 -11.01
N ASN A 46 -1.73 7.88 -10.01
CA ASN A 46 -2.06 9.28 -9.73
C ASN A 46 -1.67 10.23 -10.88
N ARG A 47 -0.61 9.90 -11.64
CA ARG A 47 -0.12 10.72 -12.76
C ARG A 47 -0.48 10.18 -14.14
N GLY A 48 -1.10 8.99 -14.21
CA GLY A 48 -1.48 8.35 -15.47
C GLY A 48 -0.31 8.04 -16.41
N LYS A 49 0.90 7.79 -15.87
CA LYS A 49 2.10 7.50 -16.67
C LYS A 49 3.14 6.70 -15.89
N VAL A 50 4.10 6.13 -16.61
CA VAL A 50 5.32 5.61 -16.00
C VAL A 50 6.18 6.77 -15.50
N ASP A 51 6.47 6.79 -14.20
CA ASP A 51 7.25 7.85 -13.54
C ASP A 51 8.11 7.27 -12.42
N ASN A 52 9.09 8.03 -11.94
CA ASN A 52 9.80 7.68 -10.72
C ASN A 52 8.87 7.88 -9.50
N CYS A 53 8.39 6.78 -8.93
CA CYS A 53 7.43 6.82 -7.83
C CYS A 53 7.58 5.62 -6.91
N THR A 54 6.93 5.70 -5.75
CA THR A 54 6.60 4.55 -4.90
C THR A 54 5.13 4.22 -5.10
N VAL A 55 4.79 2.93 -5.12
CA VAL A 55 3.40 2.48 -5.26
C VAL A 55 2.95 1.75 -4.00
N GLY A 56 1.86 2.18 -3.38
CA GLY A 56 1.17 1.44 -2.33
C GLY A 56 0.00 0.66 -2.94
N VAL A 57 -0.24 -0.55 -2.46
CA VAL A 57 -1.43 -1.35 -2.76
C VAL A 57 -2.31 -1.34 -1.52
N HIS A 58 -3.57 -0.98 -1.69
CA HIS A 58 -4.48 -0.70 -0.59
C HIS A 58 -5.73 -1.57 -0.70
N LEU A 59 -6.20 -2.08 0.44
CA LEU A 59 -7.51 -2.70 0.56
C LEU A 59 -8.45 -1.68 1.19
N SER A 60 -9.43 -1.19 0.45
CA SER A 60 -10.51 -0.37 0.98
C SER A 60 -11.72 -1.24 1.33
N TYR A 61 -12.43 -0.85 2.38
CA TYR A 61 -13.72 -1.39 2.78
C TYR A 61 -14.77 -0.29 2.56
N ALA A 62 -15.81 -0.59 1.81
CA ALA A 62 -16.92 0.31 1.56
C ALA A 62 -18.24 -0.39 1.92
N ALA A 63 -19.05 0.29 2.72
CA ALA A 63 -20.40 -0.11 3.07
C ALA A 63 -21.30 1.14 3.05
N PRO A 64 -22.63 0.99 2.98
CA PRO A 64 -23.54 2.11 3.15
C PRO A 64 -23.22 2.91 4.43
N GLY A 65 -22.90 4.20 4.26
CA GLY A 65 -22.59 5.11 5.37
C GLY A 65 -21.20 4.97 6.00
N PHE A 66 -20.35 4.05 5.54
CA PHE A 66 -19.00 3.86 6.10
C PHE A 66 -17.98 3.44 5.04
N GLN A 67 -16.80 4.07 5.05
CA GLN A 67 -15.68 3.65 4.21
C GLN A 67 -14.34 3.91 4.89
N CYS A 68 -13.37 3.00 4.71
CA CYS A 68 -12.02 3.17 5.23
C CYS A 68 -11.00 2.35 4.43
N LEU A 69 -9.71 2.67 4.62
CA LEU A 69 -8.62 1.76 4.25
C LEU A 69 -8.45 0.71 5.35
N LEU A 70 -8.58 -0.56 4.99
CA LEU A 70 -8.53 -1.71 5.89
C LEU A 70 -7.12 -2.31 6.00
N ASP A 71 -6.36 -2.30 4.91
CA ASP A 71 -4.94 -2.69 4.89
C ASP A 71 -4.20 -1.90 3.80
N SER A 72 -2.88 -1.84 3.90
CA SER A 72 -2.00 -1.20 2.94
C SER A 72 -0.61 -1.82 2.98
N GLN A 73 -0.06 -2.14 1.81
CA GLN A 73 1.31 -2.60 1.68
C GLN A 73 2.04 -1.83 0.58
N GLN A 74 3.33 -1.59 0.79
CA GLN A 74 4.18 -0.98 -0.22
C GLN A 74 4.53 -2.03 -1.27
N TYR A 75 4.25 -1.74 -2.55
CA TYR A 75 4.74 -2.57 -3.65
C TYR A 75 6.26 -2.44 -3.75
N LEU A 76 6.93 -3.59 -3.84
CA LEU A 76 8.38 -3.69 -3.97
C LEU A 76 8.73 -4.16 -5.39
N PRO A 77 9.29 -3.30 -6.26
CA PRO A 77 9.71 -3.69 -7.60
C PRO A 77 10.75 -4.81 -7.57
N LYS A 78 10.80 -5.64 -8.60
CA LYS A 78 11.75 -6.77 -8.71
C LYS A 78 13.21 -6.32 -8.54
N GLU A 79 13.57 -5.18 -9.11
CA GLU A 79 14.91 -4.57 -8.98
C GLU A 79 15.28 -4.28 -7.52
N TRP A 80 14.30 -3.87 -6.69
CA TRP A 80 14.49 -3.70 -5.26
C TRP A 80 14.53 -5.03 -4.51
N ALA A 81 13.62 -5.96 -4.83
CA ALA A 81 13.56 -7.26 -4.19
C ALA A 81 14.87 -8.05 -4.38
N ASN A 82 15.48 -7.91 -5.56
CA ASN A 82 16.72 -8.60 -5.95
C ASN A 82 18.00 -7.87 -5.52
N ASP A 83 17.91 -6.72 -4.85
CA ASP A 83 19.06 -5.96 -4.33
C ASP A 83 19.10 -6.00 -2.78
N PRO A 84 19.71 -7.05 -2.19
CA PRO A 84 19.76 -7.20 -0.74
C PRO A 84 20.60 -6.10 -0.04
N GLU A 85 21.64 -5.58 -0.70
CA GLU A 85 22.48 -4.52 -0.14
C GLU A 85 21.72 -3.20 -0.03
N ARG A 86 20.90 -2.87 -1.02
CA ARG A 86 19.98 -1.72 -0.96
C ARG A 86 18.90 -1.92 0.09
N ARG A 87 18.32 -3.12 0.20
CA ARG A 87 17.29 -3.42 1.22
C ARG A 87 17.82 -3.28 2.65
N LYS A 88 19.05 -3.73 2.93
CA LYS A 88 19.69 -3.57 4.26
C LYS A 88 19.85 -2.12 4.69
N LYS A 89 20.05 -1.19 3.73
CA LYS A 89 20.24 0.25 4.00
C LYS A 89 18.94 0.99 4.31
N THR A 90 17.80 0.32 4.19
CA THR A 90 16.48 0.94 4.33
C THR A 90 15.64 0.20 5.37
N THR A 91 14.81 0.92 6.12
CA THR A 91 13.95 0.37 7.19
C THR A 91 12.72 -0.34 6.64
N PHE A 92 12.89 -1.19 5.62
CA PHE A 92 11.80 -2.01 5.11
C PHE A 92 11.57 -3.21 6.03
N PRO A 93 10.31 -3.53 6.39
CA PRO A 93 9.99 -4.78 7.08
C PRO A 93 10.45 -5.97 6.23
N THR A 94 11.31 -6.82 6.78
CA THR A 94 11.86 -8.00 6.08
C THR A 94 10.98 -9.25 6.23
N ARG A 95 9.77 -9.08 6.75
CA ARG A 95 8.76 -10.13 6.96
C ARG A 95 7.43 -9.66 6.39
#